data_AF-A0A953WYW2-F1
#
_entry.id   AF-A0A953WYW2-F1
#
_cell.length_a   1.000
_cell.length_b   1.000
_cell.length_c   1.000
_cell.angle_alpha   90.00
_cell.angle_beta   90.00
_cell.angle_gamma   90.00
#
_symmetry.space_group_name_H-M   'P 1'
#
loop_
_entity.id
_entity.type
_entity.pdbx_description
1 polymer ?
#
loop_
_entity_poly.entity_id
_entity_poly.type
_entity_poly.pdbx_seq_one_letter_code
_entity_poly.pdbx_strand_id
1 'polypeptide(L)'
;MRSFLIAVLACQAFLAACATMEVPEPPVAEDELPPNTEIVLLGEPQDGMRLPVIYVFDADRNLHVVESAVKVLQWAEVMPPVLLVGVTPTDRMAEYTPTLDEEVSETSGQSDELLGFIDETVRPYLSRNYPVSEFEVLHGHSLSGLFVLDAMLKEPDRYDGVIAIGPSVWWDQENVPVRASADCSAPERRRVFLSLSNETDSRPGTLSLAASCASETSDGPATVLKEYPREDHVTAVTPATHDGLRYVFAAWNMDPLYEARDVGAIEQRLALLEDLTGGTQYVNVPAFASLGRSFTRGGDPQTAIRLLEQLNDIAPDQIMVLNFLGEAYNEAEDYASACQTLQKSFVIATEKKSPMTRWISRQADVSNEHVDCTVE
;
A
#
# COMPACT_ATOMS: atom_id res chain seq x y z
N MET A 1 78.77 -12.14 -19.71
CA MET A 1 77.95 -11.10 -19.05
C MET A 1 76.77 -10.67 -19.96
N ARG A 2 75.89 -11.62 -20.31
CA ARG A 2 74.67 -11.38 -21.11
C ARG A 2 73.51 -12.16 -20.47
N SER A 3 73.18 -11.83 -19.22
CA SER A 3 72.04 -12.46 -18.52
C SER A 3 71.38 -11.56 -17.46
N PHE A 4 71.70 -10.26 -17.40
CA PHE A 4 71.21 -9.37 -16.33
C PHE A 4 70.48 -8.12 -16.85
N LEU A 5 70.08 -8.07 -18.12
CA LEU A 5 69.40 -6.90 -18.71
C LEU A 5 67.99 -7.19 -19.26
N ILE A 6 67.42 -8.37 -18.97
CA ILE A 6 66.05 -8.73 -19.40
C ILE A 6 65.05 -8.69 -18.24
N ALA A 7 65.51 -8.67 -16.98
CA ALA A 7 64.62 -8.74 -15.82
C ALA A 7 64.02 -7.38 -15.37
N VAL A 8 64.53 -6.23 -15.85
CA VAL A 8 64.05 -4.91 -15.39
C VAL A 8 63.02 -4.28 -16.33
N LEU A 9 62.94 -4.69 -17.59
CA LEU A 9 61.93 -4.20 -18.55
C LEU A 9 60.59 -4.97 -18.49
N ALA A 10 60.57 -6.19 -17.92
CA ALA A 10 59.33 -6.95 -17.76
C ALA A 10 58.52 -6.53 -16.52
N CYS A 11 59.13 -5.81 -15.56
CA CYS A 11 58.47 -5.41 -14.31
C CYS A 11 57.77 -4.04 -14.42
N GLN A 12 58.14 -3.19 -15.38
CA GLN A 12 57.45 -1.90 -15.61
C GLN A 12 56.27 -1.99 -16.59
N ALA A 13 56.16 -3.08 -17.37
CA ALA A 13 55.00 -3.29 -18.25
C ALA A 13 53.76 -3.82 -17.51
N PHE A 14 53.92 -4.37 -16.29
CA PHE A 14 52.81 -4.89 -15.48
C PHE A 14 52.20 -3.88 -14.51
N LEU A 15 52.83 -2.72 -14.30
CA LEU A 15 52.34 -1.68 -13.38
C LEU A 15 51.54 -0.57 -14.08
N ALA A 16 51.50 -0.54 -15.42
CA ALA A 16 50.75 0.45 -16.19
C ALA A 16 49.37 -0.03 -16.69
N ALA A 17 48.93 -1.24 -16.30
CA ALA A 17 47.61 -1.79 -16.64
C ALA A 17 46.65 -1.86 -15.44
N CYS A 18 47.02 -1.29 -14.28
CA CYS A 18 46.10 -1.07 -13.16
C CYS A 18 45.51 0.35 -13.23
N ALA A 19 44.76 0.61 -14.29
CA ALA A 19 43.81 1.71 -14.34
C ALA A 19 42.47 1.13 -14.80
N THR A 20 41.51 1.16 -13.88
CA THR A 20 40.06 0.99 -14.09
C THR A 20 39.65 -0.24 -14.90
N MET A 21 39.84 -1.43 -14.32
CA MET A 21 38.83 -2.48 -14.53
C MET A 21 37.75 -2.25 -13.47
N GLU A 22 36.65 -1.64 -13.87
CA GLU A 22 35.37 -1.92 -13.20
C GLU A 22 35.19 -3.44 -13.29
N VAL A 23 35.30 -4.11 -12.16
CA VAL A 23 34.80 -5.47 -12.04
C VAL A 23 33.29 -5.30 -12.15
N PRO A 24 32.64 -5.77 -13.23
CA PRO A 24 31.19 -5.76 -13.25
C PRO A 24 30.74 -6.51 -12.01
N GLU A 25 29.87 -5.88 -11.21
CA GLU A 25 29.26 -6.56 -10.09
C GLU A 25 28.70 -7.89 -10.60
N PRO A 26 28.91 -9.00 -9.86
CA PRO A 26 28.30 -10.25 -10.26
C PRO A 26 26.81 -10.00 -10.47
N PRO A 27 26.17 -10.59 -11.51
CA PRO A 27 24.73 -10.47 -11.66
C PRO A 27 24.12 -10.84 -10.32
N VAL A 28 23.31 -9.91 -9.77
CA VAL A 28 22.59 -10.15 -8.53
C VAL A 28 21.90 -11.50 -8.71
N ALA A 29 22.12 -12.42 -7.77
CA ALA A 29 21.49 -13.74 -7.85
C ALA A 29 19.99 -13.53 -8.08
N GLU A 30 19.32 -14.39 -8.85
CA GLU A 30 17.89 -14.22 -9.23
C GLU A 30 16.92 -14.05 -8.01
N ASP A 31 17.44 -14.26 -6.78
CA ASP A 31 16.78 -14.16 -5.49
C ASP A 31 17.33 -13.05 -4.55
N GLU A 32 18.18 -12.13 -5.02
CA GLU A 32 18.60 -10.96 -4.24
C GLU A 32 18.19 -9.67 -4.96
N LEU A 33 17.79 -8.65 -4.21
CA LEU A 33 17.61 -7.31 -4.74
C LEU A 33 18.90 -6.52 -4.58
N PRO A 34 19.15 -5.51 -5.43
CA PRO A 34 20.27 -4.60 -5.24
C PRO A 34 20.26 -3.96 -3.84
N PRO A 35 21.43 -3.64 -3.27
CA PRO A 35 21.57 -3.17 -1.89
C PRO A 35 20.90 -1.81 -1.61
N ASN A 36 20.53 -1.07 -2.66
CA ASN A 36 19.80 0.19 -2.56
C ASN A 36 18.26 0.01 -2.55
N THR A 37 17.77 -1.24 -2.50
CA THR A 37 16.35 -1.56 -2.40
C THR A 37 16.02 -2.20 -1.04
N GLU A 38 15.03 -1.65 -0.35
CA GLU A 38 14.59 -2.11 0.96
C GLU A 38 13.13 -2.59 0.89
N ILE A 39 12.83 -3.76 1.47
CA ILE A 39 11.47 -4.26 1.57
C ILE A 39 11.04 -4.29 3.03
N VAL A 40 9.89 -3.66 3.32
CA VAL A 40 9.30 -3.64 4.66
C VAL A 40 7.84 -4.08 4.59
N LEU A 41 7.53 -5.23 5.19
CA LEU A 41 6.15 -5.64 5.44
C LEU A 41 5.63 -4.91 6.68
N LEU A 42 4.51 -4.20 6.54
CA LEU A 42 3.85 -3.50 7.63
C LEU A 42 2.43 -4.04 7.84
N GLY A 43 2.10 -4.38 9.08
CA GLY A 43 0.83 -4.98 9.45
C GLY A 43 0.85 -6.51 9.33
N GLU A 44 -0.24 -7.14 9.78
CA GLU A 44 -0.39 -8.61 9.77
C GLU A 44 -1.45 -8.98 8.71
N PRO A 45 -1.06 -9.57 7.56
CA PRO A 45 -2.01 -9.95 6.52
C PRO A 45 -2.96 -11.04 6.99
N GLN A 46 -4.23 -10.94 6.57
CA GLN A 46 -5.21 -12.00 6.76
C GLN A 46 -4.95 -13.16 5.78
N ASP A 47 -5.43 -14.36 6.09
CA ASP A 47 -5.23 -15.52 5.23
C ASP A 47 -5.84 -15.28 3.83
N GLY A 48 -5.05 -15.56 2.79
CA GLY A 48 -5.45 -15.33 1.40
C GLY A 48 -5.41 -13.86 0.95
N MET A 49 -5.05 -12.93 1.83
CA MET A 49 -4.88 -11.52 1.48
C MET A 49 -3.68 -11.36 0.53
N ARG A 50 -3.88 -10.50 -0.47
CA ARG A 50 -2.78 -9.98 -1.30
C ARG A 50 -2.41 -8.56 -0.87
N LEU A 51 -1.12 -8.26 -0.85
CA LEU A 51 -0.55 -7.05 -0.30
C LEU A 51 -0.47 -5.93 -1.34
N PRO A 52 -1.11 -4.78 -1.10
CA PRO A 52 -0.81 -3.54 -1.82
C PRO A 52 0.68 -3.19 -1.70
N VAL A 53 1.26 -2.69 -2.79
CA VAL A 53 2.67 -2.31 -2.85
C VAL A 53 2.81 -0.80 -2.92
N ILE A 54 3.67 -0.23 -2.07
CA ILE A 54 4.01 1.19 -2.11
C ILE A 54 5.49 1.33 -2.42
N TYR A 55 5.81 1.84 -3.60
CA TYR A 55 7.17 2.19 -3.99
C TYR A 55 7.51 3.57 -3.43
N VAL A 56 8.52 3.62 -2.57
CA VAL A 56 8.98 4.83 -1.87
C VAL A 56 10.34 5.22 -2.39
N PHE A 57 10.39 6.30 -3.16
CA PHE A 57 11.62 6.84 -3.73
C PHE A 57 12.31 7.82 -2.76
N ASP A 58 13.62 8.00 -2.90
CA ASP A 58 14.48 8.60 -1.86
C ASP A 58 14.30 7.88 -0.51
N ALA A 59 14.42 6.54 -0.51
CA ALA A 59 14.15 5.73 0.69
C ALA A 59 15.03 6.10 1.89
N ASP A 60 16.27 6.54 1.66
CA ASP A 60 17.19 7.09 2.65
C ASP A 60 16.60 8.27 3.47
N ARG A 61 15.55 8.92 2.94
CA ARG A 61 14.87 10.08 3.55
C ARG A 61 13.40 9.84 3.85
N ASN A 62 12.70 9.20 2.91
CA ASN A 62 11.25 9.11 2.92
C ASN A 62 10.72 7.83 3.57
N LEU A 63 11.46 6.71 3.54
CA LEU A 63 10.94 5.40 3.93
C LEU A 63 10.42 5.40 5.37
N HIS A 64 11.19 5.91 6.32
CA HIS A 64 10.79 5.95 7.73
C HIS A 64 9.58 6.87 8.00
N VAL A 65 9.40 7.92 7.19
CA VAL A 65 8.22 8.80 7.29
C VAL A 65 6.97 8.06 6.79
N VAL A 66 7.08 7.38 5.64
CA VAL A 66 6.01 6.55 5.09
C VAL A 66 5.67 5.42 6.06
N GLU A 67 6.66 4.68 6.57
CA GLU A 67 6.44 3.63 7.57
C GLU A 67 5.67 4.14 8.79
N SER A 68 6.06 5.30 9.31
CA SER A 68 5.43 5.88 10.50
C SER A 68 3.97 6.26 10.23
N ALA A 69 3.70 6.86 9.07
CA ALA A 69 2.34 7.21 8.66
C ALA A 69 1.48 5.95 8.46
N VAL A 70 2.00 4.92 7.79
CA VAL A 70 1.32 3.64 7.60
C VAL A 70 0.98 2.99 8.95
N LYS A 71 1.95 2.91 9.87
CA LYS A 71 1.73 2.33 11.21
C LYS A 71 0.60 3.05 11.97
N VAL A 72 0.51 4.38 11.86
CA VAL A 72 -0.58 5.15 12.47
C VAL A 72 -1.92 4.85 11.81
N LEU A 73 -1.97 4.77 10.48
CA LEU A 73 -3.20 4.48 9.73
C LEU A 73 -3.68 3.03 9.93
N GLN A 74 -2.76 2.08 10.08
CA GLN A 74 -3.07 0.69 10.44
C GLN A 74 -3.56 0.58 11.89
N TRP A 75 -2.96 1.32 12.82
CA TRP A 75 -3.48 1.38 14.19
C TRP A 75 -4.89 1.97 14.26
N ALA A 76 -5.19 2.92 13.37
CA ALA A 76 -6.53 3.45 13.18
C ALA A 76 -7.45 2.53 12.36
N GLU A 77 -6.98 1.36 11.90
CA GLU A 77 -7.76 0.38 11.14
C GLU A 77 -8.35 0.89 9.81
N VAL A 78 -7.73 1.93 9.22
CA VAL A 78 -8.16 2.56 7.95
C VAL A 78 -7.22 2.30 6.78
N MET A 79 -6.20 1.45 6.98
CA MET A 79 -5.24 1.07 5.97
C MET A 79 -4.89 -0.41 6.14
N PRO A 80 -4.80 -1.19 5.06
CA PRO A 80 -4.49 -2.62 5.15
C PRO A 80 -3.01 -2.85 5.49
N PRO A 81 -2.63 -4.10 5.79
CA PRO A 81 -1.26 -4.57 5.64
C PRO A 81 -0.72 -4.26 4.24
N VAL A 82 0.50 -3.72 4.15
CA VAL A 82 1.13 -3.31 2.88
C VAL A 82 2.58 -3.73 2.82
N LEU A 83 3.10 -3.84 1.60
CA LEU A 83 4.52 -4.02 1.34
C LEU A 83 5.12 -2.70 0.88
N LEU A 84 6.02 -2.12 1.69
CA LEU A 84 6.81 -0.97 1.28
C LEU A 84 8.05 -1.44 0.54
N VAL A 85 8.35 -0.76 -0.57
CA VAL A 85 9.54 -1.00 -1.39
C VAL A 85 10.28 0.32 -1.50
N GLY A 86 11.26 0.50 -0.63
CA GLY A 86 12.13 1.66 -0.64
C GLY A 86 13.20 1.54 -1.72
N VAL A 87 13.37 2.57 -2.54
CA VAL A 87 14.45 2.65 -3.53
C VAL A 87 15.28 3.90 -3.27
N THR A 88 16.56 3.70 -2.94
CA THR A 88 17.54 4.79 -2.79
C THR A 88 18.30 4.94 -4.10
N PRO A 89 18.36 6.15 -4.70
CA PRO A 89 19.04 6.32 -5.98
C PRO A 89 20.56 6.27 -5.81
N THR A 90 21.27 5.77 -6.82
CA THR A 90 22.73 5.84 -6.90
C THR A 90 23.15 7.22 -7.40
N ASP A 91 22.53 7.67 -8.50
CA ASP A 91 22.60 9.05 -8.98
C ASP A 91 21.19 9.63 -9.06
N ARG A 92 20.86 10.43 -8.03
CA ARG A 92 19.55 11.07 -7.89
C ARG A 92 19.18 11.98 -9.07
N MET A 93 20.16 12.64 -9.68
CA MET A 93 19.89 13.52 -10.82
C MET A 93 19.59 12.68 -12.06
N ALA A 94 20.38 11.64 -12.32
CA ALA A 94 20.15 10.72 -13.43
C ALA A 94 18.78 10.02 -13.33
N GLU A 95 18.51 9.39 -12.19
CA GLU A 95 17.42 8.43 -12.03
C GLU A 95 16.03 9.08 -11.86
N TYR A 96 15.95 10.33 -11.40
CA TYR A 96 14.66 10.99 -11.14
C TYR A 96 14.27 12.08 -12.14
N THR A 97 15.09 12.34 -13.15
CA THR A 97 14.79 13.36 -14.16
C THR A 97 14.47 12.72 -15.51
N PRO A 98 13.37 13.13 -16.17
CA PRO A 98 12.92 12.50 -17.42
C PRO A 98 13.68 12.98 -18.65
N THR A 99 14.33 14.14 -18.57
CA THR A 99 15.05 14.77 -19.67
C THR A 99 16.37 15.33 -19.18
N LEU A 100 17.36 15.37 -20.08
CA LEU A 100 18.67 15.94 -19.82
C LEU A 100 18.56 17.47 -19.74
N ASP A 101 19.04 18.04 -18.64
CA ASP A 101 19.29 19.46 -18.44
C ASP A 101 20.76 19.64 -18.08
N GLU A 102 21.61 19.86 -19.09
CA GLU A 102 23.06 20.04 -18.91
C GLU A 102 23.40 21.26 -18.05
N GLU A 103 22.52 22.26 -17.94
CA GLU A 103 22.74 23.43 -17.10
C GLU A 103 22.58 23.10 -15.61
N VAL A 104 21.78 22.08 -15.28
CA VAL A 104 21.53 21.62 -13.91
C VAL A 104 22.41 20.42 -13.53
N SER A 105 22.49 19.40 -14.39
CA SER A 105 23.37 18.23 -14.21
C SER A 105 23.64 17.50 -15.53
N GLU A 106 24.93 17.27 -15.82
CA GLU A 106 25.38 16.47 -16.98
C GLU A 106 24.90 15.01 -16.95
N THR A 107 24.50 14.49 -15.78
CA THR A 107 24.03 13.11 -15.63
C THR A 107 22.51 12.95 -15.72
N SER A 108 21.75 14.05 -15.82
CA SER A 108 20.28 14.01 -15.82
C SER A 108 19.67 13.32 -17.05
N GLY A 109 18.39 12.93 -16.96
CA GLY A 109 17.60 12.41 -18.08
C GLY A 109 17.56 10.89 -18.23
N GLN A 110 17.81 10.14 -17.16
CA GLN A 110 17.92 8.66 -17.20
C GLN A 110 16.80 7.96 -16.42
N SER A 111 15.66 8.63 -16.17
CA SER A 111 14.58 8.03 -15.37
C SER A 111 13.95 6.77 -15.97
N ASP A 112 14.08 6.57 -17.29
CA ASP A 112 13.64 5.33 -17.95
C ASP A 112 14.42 4.10 -17.47
N GLU A 113 15.68 4.26 -17.08
CA GLU A 113 16.48 3.15 -16.54
C GLU A 113 15.97 2.73 -15.16
N LEU A 114 15.60 3.69 -14.31
CA LEU A 114 14.98 3.40 -13.03
C LEU A 114 13.62 2.71 -13.21
N LEU A 115 12.79 3.18 -14.15
CA LEU A 115 11.50 2.55 -14.43
C LEU A 115 11.69 1.10 -14.94
N GLY A 116 12.64 0.88 -15.85
CA GLY A 116 13.03 -0.45 -16.31
C GLY A 116 13.54 -1.35 -15.18
N PHE A 117 14.31 -0.80 -14.23
CA PHE A 117 14.72 -1.54 -13.05
C PHE A 117 13.53 -1.99 -12.19
N ILE A 118 12.54 -1.12 -11.96
CA ILE A 118 11.31 -1.49 -11.24
C ILE A 118 10.60 -2.64 -11.97
N ASP A 119 10.43 -2.53 -13.29
CA ASP A 119 9.68 -3.50 -14.11
C ASP A 119 10.36 -4.85 -14.27
N GLU A 120 11.67 -4.85 -14.54
CA GLU A 120 12.41 -6.04 -14.93
C GLU A 120 13.04 -6.75 -13.72
N THR A 121 13.26 -6.03 -12.62
CA THR A 121 13.94 -6.58 -11.44
C THR A 121 13.04 -6.62 -10.21
N VAL A 122 12.50 -5.47 -9.80
CA VAL A 122 11.77 -5.37 -8.53
C VAL A 122 10.44 -6.11 -8.59
N ARG A 123 9.56 -5.81 -9.55
CA ARG A 123 8.24 -6.47 -9.64
C ARG A 123 8.33 -7.99 -9.79
N PRO A 124 9.21 -8.57 -10.62
CA PRO A 124 9.35 -10.02 -10.71
C PRO A 124 9.83 -10.63 -9.40
N TYR A 125 10.74 -9.96 -8.68
CA TYR A 125 11.17 -10.40 -7.36
C TYR A 125 10.01 -10.42 -6.36
N LEU A 126 9.23 -9.34 -6.29
CA LEU A 126 8.07 -9.25 -5.39
C LEU A 126 7.05 -10.34 -5.68
N SER A 127 6.72 -10.56 -6.96
CA SER A 127 5.74 -11.55 -7.39
C SER A 127 6.14 -13.00 -7.05
N ARG A 128 7.44 -13.29 -6.96
CA ARG A 128 7.95 -14.62 -6.57
C ARG A 128 7.96 -14.83 -5.05
N ASN A 129 8.22 -13.76 -4.29
CA ASN A 129 8.56 -13.86 -2.87
C ASN A 129 7.43 -13.43 -1.93
N TYR A 130 6.45 -12.67 -2.41
CA TYR A 130 5.37 -12.11 -1.61
C TYR A 130 4.01 -12.27 -2.33
N PRO A 131 2.91 -12.41 -1.58
CA PRO A 131 1.57 -12.43 -2.16
C PRO A 131 1.12 -11.01 -2.51
N VAL A 132 1.79 -10.33 -3.45
CA VAL A 132 1.43 -8.94 -3.82
C VAL A 132 0.13 -8.89 -4.63
N SER A 133 -0.63 -7.81 -4.45
CA SER A 133 -1.78 -7.46 -5.30
C SER A 133 -1.33 -6.65 -6.52
N GLU A 134 -2.26 -6.38 -7.43
CA GLU A 134 -2.03 -5.42 -8.52
C GLU A 134 -2.16 -3.96 -8.06
N PHE A 135 -2.72 -3.71 -6.87
CA PHE A 135 -2.80 -2.37 -6.29
C PHE A 135 -1.42 -1.79 -5.97
N GLU A 136 -0.98 -0.84 -6.78
CA GLU A 136 0.35 -0.24 -6.68
C GLU A 136 0.31 1.28 -6.50
N VAL A 137 1.14 1.77 -5.57
CA VAL A 137 1.24 3.18 -5.23
C VAL A 137 2.67 3.68 -5.39
N LEU A 138 2.83 4.83 -6.04
CA LEU A 138 4.09 5.56 -6.11
C LEU A 138 4.12 6.69 -5.08
N HIS A 139 5.22 6.83 -4.34
CA HIS A 139 5.45 7.93 -3.40
C HIS A 139 6.79 8.60 -3.69
N GLY A 140 6.77 9.92 -3.90
CA GLY A 140 7.96 10.71 -4.20
C GLY A 140 7.87 12.15 -3.71
N HIS A 141 9.04 12.72 -3.38
CA HIS A 141 9.20 14.10 -2.93
C HIS A 141 10.20 14.86 -3.82
N SER A 142 9.91 16.11 -4.16
CA SER A 142 10.85 16.95 -4.94
C SER A 142 11.16 16.29 -6.31
N LEU A 143 12.42 15.94 -6.61
CA LEU A 143 12.78 15.21 -7.83
C LEU A 143 12.16 13.81 -7.90
N SER A 144 12.08 13.04 -6.82
CA SER A 144 11.35 11.77 -6.89
C SER A 144 9.84 12.01 -7.08
N GLY A 145 9.32 13.16 -6.65
CA GLY A 145 7.97 13.63 -6.98
C GLY A 145 7.78 13.91 -8.48
N LEU A 146 8.79 14.45 -9.15
CA LEU A 146 8.81 14.60 -10.61
C LEU A 146 8.83 13.22 -11.29
N PHE A 147 9.69 12.31 -10.82
CA PHE A 147 9.79 10.95 -11.35
C PHE A 147 8.47 10.19 -11.29
N VAL A 148 7.79 10.15 -10.15
CA VAL A 148 6.54 9.38 -10.02
C VAL A 148 5.43 9.93 -10.91
N LEU A 149 5.43 11.24 -11.19
CA LEU A 149 4.50 11.85 -12.14
C LEU A 149 4.85 11.50 -13.59
N ASP A 150 6.14 11.49 -13.95
CA ASP A 150 6.58 11.04 -15.27
C ASP A 150 6.26 9.56 -15.51
N ALA A 151 6.55 8.69 -14.53
CA ALA A 151 6.22 7.27 -14.58
C ALA A 151 4.71 7.04 -14.74
N MET A 152 3.89 7.78 -13.98
CA MET A 152 2.43 7.74 -14.09
C MET A 152 1.91 8.07 -15.51
N LEU A 153 2.55 9.04 -16.18
CA LEU A 153 2.17 9.44 -17.54
C LEU A 153 2.70 8.48 -18.61
N LYS A 154 3.82 7.79 -18.35
CA LYS A 154 4.37 6.75 -19.25
C LYS A 154 3.56 5.45 -19.16
N GLU A 155 3.05 5.13 -17.98
CA GLU A 155 2.26 3.93 -17.70
C GLU A 155 0.87 4.30 -17.17
N PRO A 156 -0.03 4.82 -18.03
CA PRO A 156 -1.32 5.38 -17.61
C PRO A 156 -2.28 4.37 -16.99
N ASP A 157 -2.07 3.06 -17.17
CA ASP A 157 -2.96 2.02 -16.61
C ASP A 157 -2.33 1.24 -15.44
N ARG A 158 -1.09 1.55 -15.05
CA ARG A 158 -0.34 0.69 -14.12
C ARG A 158 -0.58 1.00 -12.65
N TYR A 159 -0.51 2.27 -12.28
CA TYR A 159 -0.54 2.68 -10.87
C TYR A 159 -1.93 3.14 -10.44
N ASP A 160 -2.40 2.61 -9.32
CA ASP A 160 -3.66 2.98 -8.66
C ASP A 160 -3.51 4.22 -7.78
N GLY A 161 -2.30 4.48 -7.27
CA GLY A 161 -2.01 5.61 -6.41
C GLY A 161 -0.73 6.34 -6.79
N VAL A 162 -0.76 7.67 -6.77
CA VAL A 162 0.44 8.50 -6.91
C VAL A 162 0.41 9.58 -5.84
N ILE A 163 1.46 9.66 -5.03
CA ILE A 163 1.64 10.65 -3.97
C ILE A 163 2.89 11.45 -4.34
N ALA A 164 2.69 12.62 -4.96
CA ALA A 164 3.77 13.51 -5.37
C ALA A 164 3.80 14.76 -4.48
N ILE A 165 4.82 14.83 -3.63
CA ILE A 165 4.96 15.85 -2.61
C ILE A 165 5.92 16.95 -3.09
N GLY A 166 5.42 18.18 -3.22
CA GLY A 166 6.20 19.32 -3.73
C GLY A 166 7.02 18.97 -4.97
N PRO A 167 6.42 18.38 -6.02
CA PRO A 167 7.18 17.80 -7.12
C PRO A 167 7.93 18.88 -7.90
N SER A 168 9.15 18.58 -8.34
CA SER A 168 10.03 19.49 -9.09
C SER A 168 9.61 19.65 -10.56
N VAL A 169 8.33 19.94 -10.79
CA VAL A 169 7.72 20.03 -12.13
C VAL A 169 8.14 21.26 -12.93
N TRP A 170 8.97 22.15 -12.38
CA TRP A 170 9.64 23.22 -13.13
C TRP A 170 10.67 22.69 -14.13
N TRP A 171 11.11 21.43 -13.96
CA TRP A 171 12.13 20.78 -14.78
C TRP A 171 11.82 20.87 -16.28
N ASP A 172 12.85 21.20 -17.07
CA ASP A 172 12.80 21.24 -18.53
C ASP A 172 11.56 21.98 -19.06
N GLN A 173 11.41 23.24 -18.61
CA GLN A 173 10.32 24.13 -19.04
C GLN A 173 8.93 23.53 -18.79
N GLU A 174 8.73 22.92 -17.62
CA GLU A 174 7.47 22.27 -17.25
C GLU A 174 7.08 21.11 -18.18
N ASN A 175 8.05 20.33 -18.66
CA ASN A 175 7.84 19.20 -19.58
C ASN A 175 6.72 18.24 -19.11
N VAL A 176 6.75 17.83 -17.83
CA VAL A 176 5.77 16.90 -17.26
C VAL A 176 4.35 17.51 -17.21
N PRO A 177 4.13 18.72 -16.66
CA PRO A 177 2.85 19.42 -16.78
C PRO A 177 2.35 19.57 -18.23
N VAL A 178 3.24 19.92 -19.17
CA VAL A 178 2.87 20.05 -20.59
C VAL A 178 2.37 18.72 -21.16
N ARG A 179 3.04 17.60 -20.87
CA ARG A 179 2.59 16.26 -21.28
C ARG A 179 1.26 15.89 -20.63
N ALA A 180 1.10 16.13 -19.33
CA ALA A 180 -0.16 15.88 -18.62
C ALA A 180 -1.33 16.67 -19.23
N SER A 181 -1.10 17.90 -19.73
CA SER A 181 -2.14 18.70 -20.38
C SER A 181 -2.61 18.12 -21.72
N ALA A 182 -1.75 17.34 -22.39
CA ALA A 182 -2.09 16.67 -23.64
C ALA A 182 -2.85 15.36 -23.39
N ASP A 183 -2.41 14.59 -22.39
CA ASP A 183 -3.04 13.34 -22.00
C ASP A 183 -2.73 13.03 -20.53
N CYS A 184 -3.71 13.25 -19.66
CA CYS A 184 -3.75 12.72 -18.30
C CYS A 184 -5.02 11.89 -18.10
N SER A 185 -5.32 11.04 -19.09
CA SER A 185 -6.40 10.08 -18.95
C SER A 185 -6.15 9.20 -17.73
N ALA A 186 -7.05 9.29 -16.76
CA ALA A 186 -7.00 8.47 -15.57
C ALA A 186 -7.84 7.21 -15.83
N PRO A 187 -7.31 6.02 -15.54
CA PRO A 187 -8.14 4.85 -15.30
C PRO A 187 -9.19 5.18 -14.25
N GLU A 188 -10.33 4.50 -14.28
CA GLU A 188 -11.47 4.75 -13.38
C GLU A 188 -11.08 4.73 -11.88
N ARG A 189 -9.96 4.08 -11.54
CA ARG A 189 -9.54 3.79 -10.16
C ARG A 189 -8.31 4.57 -9.69
N ARG A 190 -7.58 5.26 -10.57
CA ARG A 190 -6.34 5.95 -10.21
C ARG A 190 -6.62 7.15 -9.30
N ARG A 191 -5.84 7.28 -8.23
CA ARG A 191 -5.86 8.39 -7.28
C ARG A 191 -4.53 9.12 -7.26
N VAL A 192 -4.54 10.42 -7.53
CA VAL A 192 -3.35 11.27 -7.55
C VAL A 192 -3.44 12.30 -6.44
N PHE A 193 -2.50 12.26 -5.51
CA PHE A 193 -2.31 13.26 -4.48
C PHE A 193 -1.11 14.14 -4.83
N LEU A 194 -1.36 15.43 -4.94
CA LEU A 194 -0.35 16.46 -5.15
C LEU A 194 -0.28 17.34 -3.91
N SER A 195 0.92 17.76 -3.54
CA SER A 195 1.08 18.82 -2.55
C SER A 195 1.87 20.01 -3.06
N LEU A 196 1.56 21.17 -2.49
CA LEU A 196 2.34 22.40 -2.60
C LEU A 196 2.52 23.01 -1.22
N SER A 197 3.67 23.64 -1.02
CA SER A 197 4.05 24.37 0.18
C SER A 197 4.47 25.78 -0.23
N ASN A 198 5.72 26.16 0.04
CA ASN A 198 6.28 27.46 -0.28
C ASN A 198 7.06 27.51 -1.62
N GLU A 199 6.96 26.47 -2.45
CA GLU A 199 7.60 26.44 -3.77
C GLU A 199 6.94 27.47 -4.70
N THR A 200 7.76 28.35 -5.29
CA THR A 200 7.31 29.31 -6.30
C THR A 200 7.40 28.75 -7.70
N ASP A 201 8.47 28.01 -7.99
CA ASP A 201 8.84 27.64 -9.36
C ASP A 201 8.01 26.46 -9.86
N SER A 202 7.72 25.46 -9.00
CA SER A 202 6.83 24.34 -9.32
C SER A 202 5.35 24.71 -9.31
N ARG A 203 4.96 25.82 -8.69
CA ARG A 203 3.54 26.10 -8.40
C ARG A 203 2.67 26.21 -9.65
N PRO A 204 3.04 26.96 -10.70
CA PRO A 204 2.24 27.02 -11.94
C PRO A 204 2.07 25.63 -12.57
N GLY A 205 3.16 24.89 -12.74
CA GLY A 205 3.15 23.51 -13.27
C GLY A 205 2.28 22.56 -12.45
N THR A 206 2.39 22.57 -11.12
CA THR A 206 1.59 21.68 -10.25
C THR A 206 0.10 22.02 -10.30
N LEU A 207 -0.26 23.30 -10.35
CA LEU A 207 -1.66 23.73 -10.53
C LEU A 207 -2.20 23.30 -11.90
N SER A 208 -1.39 23.45 -12.96
CA SER A 208 -1.73 23.00 -14.31
C SER A 208 -1.95 21.49 -14.38
N LEU A 209 -1.06 20.72 -13.76
CA LEU A 209 -1.16 19.26 -13.69
C LEU A 209 -2.40 18.82 -12.91
N ALA A 210 -2.66 19.42 -11.74
CA ALA A 210 -3.86 19.14 -10.95
C ALA A 210 -5.15 19.38 -11.75
N ALA A 211 -5.20 20.46 -12.53
CA ALA A 211 -6.33 20.77 -13.40
C ALA A 211 -6.45 19.82 -14.59
N SER A 212 -5.32 19.43 -15.20
CA SER A 212 -5.28 18.55 -16.37
C SER A 212 -5.69 17.12 -16.02
N CYS A 213 -5.33 16.65 -14.82
CA CYS A 213 -5.65 15.32 -14.30
C CYS A 213 -6.96 15.30 -13.47
N ALA A 214 -7.72 16.39 -13.45
CA ALA A 214 -8.96 16.47 -12.69
C ALA A 214 -10.05 15.61 -13.36
N SER A 215 -10.46 14.55 -12.69
CA SER A 215 -11.65 13.76 -13.05
C SER A 215 -12.42 13.36 -11.79
N GLU A 216 -13.67 12.94 -11.98
CA GLU A 216 -14.52 12.42 -10.90
C GLU A 216 -14.53 10.89 -10.98
N THR A 217 -14.41 10.25 -9.83
CA THR A 217 -14.65 8.80 -9.63
C THR A 217 -15.93 8.60 -8.83
N SER A 218 -16.39 7.36 -8.69
CA SER A 218 -17.52 7.01 -7.83
C SER A 218 -17.32 7.40 -6.36
N ASP A 219 -16.07 7.47 -5.90
CA ASP A 219 -15.68 7.72 -4.51
C ASP A 219 -14.97 9.08 -4.32
N GLY A 220 -15.21 10.05 -5.23
CA GLY A 220 -14.69 11.42 -5.16
C GLY A 220 -13.69 11.79 -6.28
N PRO A 221 -12.99 12.92 -6.16
CA PRO A 221 -12.08 13.37 -7.21
C PRO A 221 -10.92 12.38 -7.36
N ALA A 222 -10.53 12.08 -8.60
CA ALA A 222 -9.37 11.24 -8.94
C ALA A 222 -8.04 11.93 -8.66
N THR A 223 -8.01 13.26 -8.66
CA THR A 223 -6.83 14.06 -8.34
C THR A 223 -7.16 15.08 -7.27
N VAL A 224 -6.34 15.13 -6.22
CA VAL A 224 -6.43 16.13 -5.15
C VAL A 224 -5.11 16.88 -5.04
N LEU A 225 -5.18 18.21 -5.08
CA LEU A 225 -4.09 19.09 -4.70
C LEU A 225 -4.34 19.64 -3.30
N LYS A 226 -3.38 19.46 -2.39
CA LYS A 226 -3.42 20.03 -1.04
C LYS A 226 -2.27 20.99 -0.79
N GLU A 227 -2.60 22.18 -0.30
CA GLU A 227 -1.60 23.20 0.06
C GLU A 227 -1.27 23.18 1.56
N TYR A 228 0.01 23.34 1.87
CA TYR A 228 0.59 23.37 3.21
C TYR A 228 1.25 24.74 3.47
N PRO A 229 0.48 25.82 3.67
CA PRO A 229 1.00 27.19 3.73
C PRO A 229 1.86 27.51 4.96
N ARG A 230 1.93 26.58 5.93
CA ARG A 230 2.77 26.70 7.14
C ARG A 230 4.02 25.82 7.10
N GLU A 231 4.16 25.04 6.04
CA GLU A 231 5.31 24.18 5.82
C GLU A 231 6.22 24.78 4.74
N ASP A 232 7.48 24.39 4.76
CA ASP A 232 8.42 24.57 3.66
C ASP A 232 8.53 23.29 2.81
N HIS A 233 9.39 23.34 1.79
CA HIS A 233 9.62 22.24 0.86
C HIS A 233 9.92 20.89 1.53
N VAL A 234 10.59 20.87 2.69
CA VAL A 234 11.00 19.62 3.37
C VAL A 234 10.04 19.25 4.49
N THR A 235 9.65 20.22 5.32
CA THR A 235 8.75 20.01 6.47
C THR A 235 7.36 19.51 6.04
N ALA A 236 6.94 19.80 4.81
CA ALA A 236 5.70 19.30 4.25
C ALA A 236 5.67 17.79 4.02
N VAL A 237 6.82 17.10 3.91
CA VAL A 237 6.88 15.66 3.63
C VAL A 237 6.07 14.85 4.63
N THR A 238 6.16 15.15 5.92
CA THR A 238 5.42 14.40 6.96
C THR A 238 3.90 14.57 6.85
N PRO A 239 3.32 15.79 6.91
CA PRO A 239 1.87 15.94 6.82
C PRO A 239 1.32 15.54 5.44
N ALA A 240 2.06 15.81 4.34
CA ALA A 240 1.64 15.42 2.99
C ALA A 240 1.65 13.91 2.78
N THR A 241 2.63 13.18 3.33
CA THR A 241 2.65 11.71 3.28
C THR A 241 1.44 11.12 3.98
N HIS A 242 1.13 11.59 5.19
CA HIS A 242 -0.04 11.11 5.93
C HIS A 242 -1.35 11.35 5.17
N ASP A 243 -1.54 12.56 4.65
CA ASP A 243 -2.76 12.91 3.92
C ASP A 243 -2.88 12.18 2.57
N GLY A 244 -1.76 12.04 1.85
CA GLY A 244 -1.70 11.30 0.59
C GLY A 244 -2.04 9.83 0.77
N LEU A 245 -1.47 9.16 1.78
CA LEU A 245 -1.79 7.77 2.09
C LEU A 245 -3.27 7.61 2.46
N ARG A 246 -3.80 8.49 3.33
CA ARG A 246 -5.21 8.47 3.71
C ARG A 246 -6.14 8.65 2.50
N TYR A 247 -5.74 9.48 1.53
CA TYR A 247 -6.53 9.72 0.32
C TYR A 247 -6.48 8.54 -0.66
N VAL A 248 -5.30 7.99 -0.92
CA VAL A 248 -5.11 6.85 -1.84
C VAL A 248 -5.77 5.59 -1.28
N PHE A 249 -5.65 5.33 0.02
CA PHE A 249 -6.24 4.16 0.68
C PHE A 249 -7.66 4.40 1.23
N ALA A 250 -8.34 5.47 0.82
CA ALA A 250 -9.65 5.84 1.36
C ALA A 250 -10.71 4.73 1.25
N ALA A 251 -10.59 3.83 0.28
CA ALA A 251 -11.49 2.70 0.10
C ALA A 251 -11.51 1.75 1.32
N TRP A 252 -10.38 1.59 2.02
CA TRP A 252 -10.26 0.74 3.21
C TRP A 252 -10.85 1.35 4.49
N ASN A 253 -11.14 2.65 4.49
CA ASN A 253 -11.82 3.27 5.61
C ASN A 253 -13.33 2.96 5.57
N MET A 254 -13.72 1.91 6.29
CA MET A 254 -15.10 1.43 6.37
C MET A 254 -15.93 2.10 7.48
N ASP A 255 -15.30 2.83 8.39
CA ASP A 255 -15.95 3.39 9.58
C ASP A 255 -17.19 4.25 9.26
N PRO A 256 -17.17 5.16 8.27
CA PRO A 256 -18.36 5.93 7.93
C PRO A 256 -19.55 5.07 7.50
N LEU A 257 -19.29 3.93 6.82
CA LEU A 257 -20.32 3.01 6.38
C LEU A 257 -20.89 2.21 7.56
N TYR A 258 -20.02 1.80 8.50
CA TYR A 258 -20.42 1.14 9.74
C TYR A 258 -21.28 2.06 10.63
N GLU A 259 -20.89 3.32 10.78
CA GLU A 259 -21.65 4.33 11.54
C GLU A 259 -23.02 4.59 10.91
N ALA A 260 -23.09 4.68 9.58
CA ALA A 260 -24.34 4.85 8.84
C ALA A 260 -25.22 3.58 8.83
N ARG A 261 -24.65 2.41 9.19
CA ARG A 261 -25.27 1.09 9.07
C ARG A 261 -25.76 0.78 7.65
N ASP A 262 -25.03 1.27 6.65
CA ASP A 262 -25.39 1.10 5.25
C ASP A 262 -24.85 -0.23 4.70
N VAL A 263 -25.63 -1.30 4.88
CA VAL A 263 -25.28 -2.65 4.45
C VAL A 263 -24.99 -2.72 2.94
N GLY A 264 -25.79 -2.03 2.12
CA GLY A 264 -25.61 -2.04 0.68
C GLY A 264 -24.29 -1.38 0.26
N ALA A 265 -23.94 -0.26 0.88
CA ALA A 265 -22.65 0.40 0.63
C ALA A 265 -21.46 -0.42 1.14
N ILE A 266 -21.59 -1.12 2.28
CA ILE A 266 -20.57 -2.03 2.80
C ILE A 266 -20.28 -3.13 1.78
N GLU A 267 -21.31 -3.81 1.27
CA GLU A 267 -21.15 -4.89 0.30
C GLU A 267 -20.54 -4.42 -1.02
N GLN A 268 -20.96 -3.24 -1.52
CA GLN A 268 -20.35 -2.63 -2.70
C GLN A 268 -18.87 -2.32 -2.48
N ARG A 269 -18.52 -1.79 -1.29
CA ARG A 269 -17.13 -1.47 -0.97
C ARG A 269 -16.28 -2.72 -0.80
N LEU A 270 -16.81 -3.80 -0.22
CA LEU A 270 -16.11 -5.08 -0.13
C LEU A 270 -15.84 -5.68 -1.52
N ALA A 271 -16.80 -5.62 -2.43
CA ALA A 271 -16.60 -6.05 -3.82
C ALA A 271 -15.50 -5.24 -4.53
N LEU A 272 -15.48 -3.91 -4.31
CA LEU A 272 -14.40 -3.06 -4.81
C LEU A 272 -13.03 -3.48 -4.24
N LEU A 273 -12.94 -3.70 -2.92
CA LEU A 273 -11.68 -4.11 -2.30
C LEU A 273 -11.19 -5.49 -2.80
N GLU A 274 -12.11 -6.42 -3.09
CA GLU A 274 -11.78 -7.73 -3.69
C GLU A 274 -11.09 -7.55 -5.03
N ASP A 275 -11.69 -6.72 -5.87
CA ASP A 275 -11.24 -6.50 -7.23
C ASP A 275 -9.94 -5.67 -7.27
N LEU A 276 -9.74 -4.72 -6.34
CA LEU A 276 -8.46 -4.00 -6.20
C LEU A 276 -7.32 -4.92 -5.76
N THR A 277 -7.60 -5.90 -4.89
CA THR A 277 -6.56 -6.75 -4.29
C THR A 277 -6.35 -8.07 -5.02
N GLY A 278 -7.35 -8.56 -5.75
CA GLY A 278 -7.35 -9.89 -6.37
C GLY A 278 -7.27 -11.03 -5.34
N GLY A 279 -7.70 -10.78 -4.10
CA GLY A 279 -7.60 -11.72 -2.97
C GLY A 279 -8.54 -11.34 -1.82
N THR A 280 -8.34 -11.97 -0.66
CA THR A 280 -9.14 -11.67 0.54
C THR A 280 -8.96 -10.20 0.93
N GLN A 281 -10.07 -9.48 1.13
CA GLN A 281 -10.03 -8.07 1.49
C GLN A 281 -9.62 -7.89 2.96
N TYR A 282 -8.87 -6.83 3.24
CA TYR A 282 -8.68 -6.41 4.63
C TYR A 282 -9.93 -5.72 5.18
N VAL A 283 -10.36 -6.13 6.36
CA VAL A 283 -11.44 -5.50 7.12
C VAL A 283 -11.09 -5.35 8.59
N ASN A 284 -11.57 -4.27 9.22
CA ASN A 284 -11.56 -4.12 10.68
C ASN A 284 -12.56 -5.12 11.31
N VAL A 285 -12.06 -6.31 11.65
CA VAL A 285 -12.87 -7.41 12.18
C VAL A 285 -13.66 -7.01 13.43
N PRO A 286 -13.08 -6.34 14.45
CA PRO A 286 -13.84 -5.89 15.61
C PRO A 286 -14.99 -4.93 15.29
N ALA A 287 -14.77 -3.92 14.44
CA ALA A 287 -15.80 -2.95 14.08
C ALA A 287 -16.93 -3.62 13.29
N PHE A 288 -16.58 -4.44 12.30
CA PHE A 288 -17.56 -5.16 11.48
C PHE A 288 -18.36 -6.18 12.32
N ALA A 289 -17.71 -6.96 13.18
CA ALA A 289 -18.39 -7.88 14.08
C ALA A 289 -19.35 -7.14 15.04
N SER A 290 -18.92 -5.98 15.55
CA SER A 290 -19.75 -5.15 16.43
C SER A 290 -20.97 -4.57 15.71
N LEU A 291 -20.84 -4.18 14.44
CA LEU A 291 -21.97 -3.78 13.60
C LEU A 291 -22.97 -4.92 13.47
N GLY A 292 -22.52 -6.12 13.08
CA GLY A 292 -23.38 -7.30 12.95
C GLY A 292 -24.14 -7.60 14.25
N ARG A 293 -23.42 -7.63 15.37
CA ARG A 293 -24.04 -7.83 16.70
C ARG A 293 -25.06 -6.74 17.05
N SER A 294 -24.85 -5.51 16.59
CA SER A 294 -25.79 -4.42 16.84
C SER A 294 -27.15 -4.63 16.17
N PHE A 295 -27.19 -5.34 15.03
CA PHE A 295 -28.43 -5.74 14.37
C PHE A 295 -29.14 -6.86 15.14
N THR A 296 -28.41 -7.88 15.63
CA THR A 296 -28.97 -8.93 16.51
C THR A 296 -29.68 -8.30 17.70
N ARG A 297 -29.00 -7.40 18.42
CA ARG A 297 -29.56 -6.71 19.60
C ARG A 297 -30.66 -5.72 19.27
N GLY A 298 -30.75 -5.29 18.02
CA GLY A 298 -31.81 -4.44 17.50
C GLY A 298 -33.08 -5.21 17.11
N GLY A 299 -33.08 -6.55 17.20
CA GLY A 299 -34.19 -7.40 16.76
C GLY A 299 -34.19 -7.68 15.25
N ASP A 300 -33.06 -7.49 14.57
CA ASP A 300 -32.87 -7.86 13.16
C ASP A 300 -31.75 -8.91 13.03
N PRO A 301 -32.00 -10.16 13.46
CA PRO A 301 -30.99 -11.20 13.43
C PRO A 301 -30.65 -11.65 12.01
N GLN A 302 -31.52 -11.44 11.01
CA GLN A 302 -31.27 -11.85 9.63
C GLN A 302 -30.19 -10.98 8.98
N THR A 303 -30.25 -9.66 9.16
CA THR A 303 -29.17 -8.77 8.71
C THR A 303 -27.87 -9.06 9.45
N ALA A 304 -27.95 -9.38 10.75
CA ALA A 304 -26.78 -9.74 11.53
C ALA A 304 -26.09 -11.02 11.01
N ILE A 305 -26.87 -12.08 10.73
CA ILE A 305 -26.37 -13.34 10.17
C ILE A 305 -25.67 -13.06 8.84
N ARG A 306 -26.32 -12.34 7.91
CA ARG A 306 -25.75 -12.00 6.61
C ARG A 306 -24.37 -11.32 6.73
N LEU A 307 -24.25 -10.30 7.59
CA LEU A 307 -22.99 -9.58 7.79
C LEU A 307 -21.92 -10.43 8.48
N LEU A 308 -22.31 -11.23 9.48
CA LEU A 308 -21.37 -12.02 10.28
C LEU A 308 -20.90 -13.29 9.55
N GLU A 309 -21.74 -13.88 8.69
CA GLU A 309 -21.33 -14.94 7.75
C GLU A 309 -20.30 -14.39 6.77
N GLN A 310 -20.60 -13.26 6.11
CA GLN A 310 -19.66 -12.60 5.19
C GLN A 310 -18.33 -12.27 5.88
N LEU A 311 -18.38 -11.75 7.11
CA LEU A 311 -17.17 -11.50 7.89
C LEU A 311 -16.41 -12.78 8.26
N ASN A 312 -17.11 -13.87 8.56
CA ASN A 312 -16.48 -15.17 8.85
C ASN A 312 -15.86 -15.81 7.60
N ASP A 313 -16.38 -15.50 6.41
CA ASP A 313 -15.75 -15.93 5.15
C ASP A 313 -14.45 -15.16 4.87
N ILE A 314 -14.42 -13.85 5.17
CA ILE A 314 -13.23 -12.99 5.02
C ILE A 314 -12.17 -13.32 6.09
N ALA A 315 -12.60 -13.41 7.35
CA ALA A 315 -11.75 -13.63 8.51
C ALA A 315 -12.25 -14.86 9.31
N PRO A 316 -11.93 -16.08 8.85
CA PRO A 316 -12.42 -17.30 9.47
C PRO A 316 -11.82 -17.51 10.85
N ASP A 317 -12.51 -18.33 11.65
CA ASP A 317 -12.05 -18.85 12.94
C ASP A 317 -11.76 -17.77 13.99
N GLN A 318 -12.35 -16.59 13.80
CA GLN A 318 -12.35 -15.50 14.76
C GLN A 318 -13.39 -15.78 15.85
N ILE A 319 -12.90 -16.04 17.07
CA ILE A 319 -13.71 -16.40 18.24
C ILE A 319 -14.86 -15.39 18.46
N MET A 320 -14.58 -14.09 18.34
CA MET A 320 -15.59 -13.05 18.51
C MET A 320 -16.71 -13.12 17.45
N VAL A 321 -16.32 -13.30 16.18
CA VAL A 321 -17.26 -13.39 15.05
C VAL A 321 -18.16 -14.60 15.22
N LEU A 322 -17.59 -15.78 15.49
CA LEU A 322 -18.34 -17.01 15.71
C LEU A 322 -19.32 -16.90 16.88
N ASN A 323 -18.93 -16.25 17.98
CA ASN A 323 -19.85 -16.04 19.10
C ASN A 323 -21.02 -15.12 18.74
N PHE A 324 -20.76 -14.01 18.05
CA PHE A 324 -21.82 -13.08 17.66
C PHE A 324 -22.72 -13.70 16.59
N LEU A 325 -22.16 -14.52 15.69
CA LEU A 325 -22.92 -15.26 14.69
C LEU A 325 -23.82 -16.31 15.35
N GLY A 326 -23.30 -17.04 16.35
CA GLY A 326 -24.11 -17.95 17.17
C GLY A 326 -25.24 -17.24 17.94
N GLU A 327 -24.97 -16.06 18.52
CA GLU A 327 -25.99 -15.20 19.13
C GLU A 327 -27.08 -14.83 18.12
N ALA A 328 -26.69 -14.47 16.89
CA ALA A 328 -27.61 -14.10 15.81
C ALA A 328 -28.48 -15.27 15.32
N TYR A 329 -27.89 -16.46 15.10
CA TYR A 329 -28.66 -17.66 14.75
C TYR A 329 -29.67 -18.04 15.84
N ASN A 330 -29.29 -17.95 17.11
CA ASN A 330 -30.18 -18.23 18.23
C ASN A 330 -31.38 -17.28 18.26
N GLU A 331 -31.13 -15.97 18.05
CA GLU A 331 -32.20 -14.96 17.97
C GLU A 331 -33.10 -15.15 16.72
N ALA A 332 -32.55 -15.72 15.64
CA ALA A 332 -33.31 -16.13 14.46
C ALA A 332 -34.05 -17.48 14.62
N GLU A 333 -33.98 -18.10 15.79
CA GLU A 333 -34.51 -19.45 16.08
C GLU A 333 -33.88 -20.58 15.23
N ASP A 334 -32.72 -20.34 14.60
CA ASP A 334 -31.91 -21.38 13.95
C ASP A 334 -30.94 -22.02 14.97
N TYR A 335 -31.52 -22.81 15.86
CA TYR A 335 -30.79 -23.42 16.97
C TYR A 335 -29.71 -24.42 16.53
N ALA A 336 -29.88 -25.05 15.36
CA ALA A 336 -28.90 -25.99 14.83
C ALA A 336 -27.60 -25.27 14.43
N SER A 337 -27.73 -24.20 13.62
CA SER A 337 -26.59 -23.36 13.21
C SER A 337 -25.97 -22.64 14.41
N ALA A 338 -26.79 -22.19 15.37
CA ALA A 338 -26.30 -21.61 16.62
C ALA A 338 -25.41 -22.59 17.40
N CYS A 339 -25.86 -23.82 17.63
CA CYS A 339 -25.06 -24.84 18.32
C CYS A 339 -23.75 -25.12 17.63
N GLN A 340 -23.80 -25.39 16.32
CA GLN A 340 -22.60 -25.71 15.54
C GLN A 340 -21.56 -24.58 15.61
N THR A 341 -22.01 -23.33 15.47
CA THR A 341 -21.13 -22.15 15.44
C THR A 341 -20.52 -21.87 16.81
N LEU A 342 -21.30 -21.97 17.89
CA LEU A 342 -20.83 -21.78 19.26
C LEU A 342 -19.87 -22.90 19.70
N GLN A 343 -20.14 -24.15 19.32
CA GLN A 343 -19.23 -25.27 19.56
C GLN A 343 -17.89 -25.05 18.85
N LYS A 344 -17.91 -24.65 17.57
CA LYS A 344 -16.69 -24.29 16.83
C LYS A 344 -15.92 -23.18 17.55
N SER A 345 -16.61 -22.12 17.99
CA SER A 345 -15.98 -21.05 18.76
C SER A 345 -15.34 -21.54 20.06
N PHE A 346 -15.98 -22.47 20.78
CA PHE A 346 -15.49 -23.00 22.05
C PHE A 346 -14.24 -23.86 21.87
N VAL A 347 -14.22 -24.71 20.84
CA VAL A 347 -13.05 -25.54 20.47
C VAL A 347 -11.84 -24.63 20.21
N ILE A 348 -12.00 -23.65 19.31
CA ILE A 348 -10.93 -22.71 18.96
C ILE A 348 -10.47 -21.92 20.19
N ALA A 349 -11.40 -21.44 21.02
CA ALA A 349 -11.04 -20.69 22.23
C ALA A 349 -10.24 -21.55 23.22
N THR A 350 -10.58 -22.83 23.36
CA THR A 350 -9.89 -23.78 24.24
C THR A 350 -8.49 -24.09 23.73
N GLU A 351 -8.34 -24.37 22.44
CA GLU A 351 -7.05 -24.61 21.79
C GLU A 351 -6.11 -23.40 21.92
N LYS A 352 -6.64 -22.19 21.69
CA LYS A 352 -5.90 -20.92 21.80
C LYS A 352 -5.70 -20.47 23.26
N LYS A 353 -6.20 -21.21 24.27
CA LYS A 353 -6.19 -20.84 25.70
C LYS A 353 -6.72 -19.42 25.94
N SER A 354 -7.74 -19.04 25.19
CA SER A 354 -8.31 -17.69 25.22
C SER A 354 -8.98 -17.40 26.56
N PRO A 355 -8.86 -16.17 27.10
CA PRO A 355 -9.65 -15.77 28.28
C PRO A 355 -11.16 -15.82 28.02
N MET A 356 -11.58 -15.80 26.74
CA MET A 356 -12.99 -15.91 26.37
C MET A 356 -13.58 -17.30 26.63
N THR A 357 -12.78 -18.36 26.82
CA THR A 357 -13.30 -19.72 27.04
C THR A 357 -14.33 -19.76 28.19
N ARG A 358 -14.08 -19.07 29.31
CA ARG A 358 -15.03 -19.00 30.45
C ARG A 358 -16.29 -18.18 30.17
N TRP A 359 -16.21 -17.22 29.23
CA TRP A 359 -17.37 -16.42 28.83
C TRP A 359 -18.27 -17.23 27.90
N ILE A 360 -17.67 -17.97 26.95
CA ILE A 360 -18.36 -18.84 26.00
C ILE A 360 -19.07 -20.00 26.71
N SER A 361 -18.38 -20.70 27.64
CA SER A 361 -19.01 -21.79 28.39
C SER A 361 -20.28 -21.36 29.14
N ARG A 362 -20.31 -20.11 29.64
CA ARG A 362 -21.50 -19.58 30.32
C ARG A 362 -22.64 -19.24 29.37
N GLN A 363 -22.37 -18.86 28.13
CA GLN A 363 -23.44 -18.62 27.15
C GLN A 363 -24.08 -19.92 26.69
N ALA A 364 -23.28 -20.98 26.49
CA ALA A 364 -23.77 -22.32 26.20
C ALA A 364 -24.62 -22.91 27.34
N ASP A 365 -24.34 -22.54 28.60
CA ASP A 365 -25.14 -22.96 29.78
C ASP A 365 -26.43 -22.12 30.00
N VAL A 366 -26.50 -20.89 29.46
CA VAL A 366 -27.59 -19.92 29.74
C VAL A 366 -28.71 -19.98 28.69
N SER A 367 -28.53 -20.66 27.56
CA SER A 367 -29.59 -20.95 26.58
C SER A 367 -30.55 -22.07 27.00
N ASN A 368 -30.59 -22.38 28.30
CA ASN A 368 -31.29 -23.50 28.95
C ASN A 368 -32.84 -23.47 28.89
N GLU A 369 -33.43 -22.71 27.97
CA GLU A 369 -34.82 -22.94 27.58
C GLU A 369 -34.97 -23.46 26.13
N HIS A 370 -33.98 -23.30 25.22
CA HIS A 370 -34.16 -23.67 23.80
C HIS A 370 -32.92 -24.22 23.06
N VAL A 371 -31.70 -24.15 23.63
CA VAL A 371 -30.49 -24.65 22.95
C VAL A 371 -29.68 -25.53 23.90
N ASP A 372 -29.88 -26.85 23.79
CA ASP A 372 -29.11 -27.88 24.48
C ASP A 372 -28.09 -28.46 23.49
N CYS A 373 -26.88 -27.89 23.45
CA CYS A 373 -25.77 -28.37 22.63
C CYS A 373 -24.97 -29.45 23.39
N THR A 374 -25.64 -30.50 23.87
CA THR A 374 -24.97 -31.60 24.58
C THR A 374 -23.98 -32.31 23.65
N VAL A 375 -22.70 -32.28 24.05
CA VAL A 375 -21.59 -32.98 23.42
C VAL A 375 -21.52 -34.36 24.10
N GLU A 376 -21.80 -35.44 23.35
CA GLU A 376 -21.41 -36.80 23.76
C GLU A 376 -19.92 -37.05 23.51
#